data_AF-A0A0U1NS85-F1
#
_entry.id   AF-A0A0U1NS85-F1
#
_cell.length_a   1.000
_cell.length_b   1.000
_cell.length_c   1.000
_cell.angle_alpha   90.00
_cell.angle_beta   90.00
_cell.angle_gamma   90.00
#
_symmetry.space_group_name_H-M   'P 1'
#
loop_
_entity.id
_entity.type
_entity.pdbx_description
1 polymer ?
#
loop_
_entity_poly.entity_id
_entity_poly.type
_entity_poly.pdbx_seq_one_letter_code
_entity_poly.pdbx_strand_id
1 'polypeptide(L)'
;MKFDFSFQKVLDVKEKEKEIAEQEYGTMKLRQLELEDQMDGLESEKDKAFDLYNHVNRKTVWELIEVQKEIEHVNLKMEQLKHQSQRIQHEVEQKHQVLIEKTQEAKMWNQWKAKSKQVFLKQMERQEQAMLDEMAVLRYSRRI
;
A
#
# COMPACT_ATOMS: atom_id res chain seq x y z
N MET A 1 32.00 -7.58 -21.10
CA MET A 1 31.99 -6.88 -19.79
C MET A 1 30.59 -6.98 -19.19
N LYS A 2 30.46 -7.03 -17.86
CA LYS A 2 29.16 -7.09 -17.16
C LYS A 2 28.86 -5.73 -16.54
N PHE A 3 27.60 -5.30 -16.56
CA PHE A 3 27.17 -4.07 -15.88
C PHE A 3 26.95 -4.36 -14.40
N ASP A 4 27.68 -3.66 -13.54
CA ASP A 4 27.49 -3.69 -12.10
C ASP A 4 27.07 -2.30 -11.62
N PHE A 5 25.90 -2.22 -10.99
CA PHE A 5 25.40 -0.97 -10.44
C PHE A 5 25.96 -0.75 -9.03
N SER A 6 26.74 0.33 -8.84
CA SER A 6 27.44 0.62 -7.58
C SER A 6 26.51 0.71 -6.36
N PHE A 7 25.24 1.09 -6.57
CA PHE A 7 24.25 1.23 -5.51
C PHE A 7 23.20 0.11 -5.48
N GLN A 8 23.52 -1.07 -6.02
CA GLN A 8 22.56 -2.19 -6.07
C GLN A 8 22.04 -2.56 -4.67
N LYS A 9 22.92 -2.63 -3.67
CA LYS A 9 22.50 -2.93 -2.28
C LYS A 9 21.53 -1.88 -1.71
N VAL A 10 21.71 -0.61 -2.05
CA VAL A 10 20.82 0.47 -1.60
C VAL A 10 19.46 0.34 -2.27
N LEU A 11 19.44 0.03 -3.56
CA LEU A 11 18.20 -0.24 -4.29
C LEU A 11 17.44 -1.42 -3.68
N ASP A 12 18.13 -2.53 -3.37
CA ASP A 12 17.50 -3.72 -2.78
C ASP A 12 16.85 -3.40 -1.42
N VAL A 13 17.52 -2.61 -0.58
CA VAL A 13 16.96 -2.13 0.70
C VAL A 13 15.73 -1.26 0.46
N LYS A 14 15.78 -0.36 -0.53
CA LYS A 14 14.66 0.54 -0.86
C LYS A 14 13.45 -0.20 -1.41
N GLU A 15 13.66 -1.24 -2.21
CA GLU A 15 12.60 -2.12 -2.68
C GLU A 15 11.97 -2.91 -1.53
N LYS A 16 12.79 -3.39 -0.58
CA LYS A 16 12.28 -4.05 0.62
C LYS A 16 11.50 -3.11 1.54
N GLU A 17 11.96 -1.86 1.73
CA GLU A 17 11.22 -0.84 2.49
C GLU A 17 9.84 -0.57 1.86
N LYS A 18 9.77 -0.51 0.53
CA LYS A 18 8.51 -0.38 -0.21
C LYS A 18 7.59 -1.58 0.06
N GLU A 19 8.11 -2.80 -0.04
CA GLU A 19 7.33 -4.03 0.19
C GLU A 19 6.77 -4.08 1.62
N ILE A 20 7.57 -3.71 2.62
CA ILE A 20 7.12 -3.63 4.02
C ILE A 20 6.00 -2.59 4.16
N ALA A 21 6.15 -1.41 3.56
CA ALA A 21 5.11 -0.39 3.58
C ALA A 21 3.81 -0.85 2.88
N GLU A 22 3.91 -1.63 1.79
CA GLU A 22 2.76 -2.24 1.11
C GLU A 22 2.04 -3.25 2.01
N GLN A 23 2.78 -4.10 2.71
CA GLN A 23 2.22 -5.05 3.67
C GLN A 23 1.54 -4.34 4.83
N GLU A 24 2.20 -3.36 5.45
CA GLU A 24 1.63 -2.58 6.55
C GLU A 24 0.33 -1.88 6.12
N TYR A 25 0.32 -1.20 4.98
CA TYR A 25 -0.88 -0.58 4.43
C TYR A 25 -2.00 -1.61 4.20
N GLY A 26 -1.67 -2.77 3.61
CA GLY A 26 -2.63 -3.85 3.39
C GLY A 26 -3.26 -4.36 4.68
N THR A 27 -2.46 -4.57 5.73
CA THR A 27 -2.97 -5.01 7.05
C THR A 27 -3.92 -3.98 7.67
N MET A 28 -3.60 -2.69 7.57
CA MET A 28 -4.47 -1.63 8.10
C MET A 28 -5.77 -1.53 7.30
N LYS A 29 -5.70 -1.69 5.97
CA LYS A 29 -6.87 -1.70 5.07
C LYS A 29 -7.82 -2.85 5.41
N LEU A 30 -7.28 -4.05 5.66
CA LEU A 30 -8.08 -5.20 6.10
C LEU A 30 -8.77 -4.92 7.42
N ARG A 31 -8.05 -4.35 8.38
CA ARG A 31 -8.61 -3.98 9.68
C ARG A 31 -9.72 -2.93 9.56
N GLN A 32 -9.60 -1.99 8.63
CA GLN A 32 -10.65 -1.02 8.32
C GLN A 32 -11.92 -1.72 7.84
N LEU A 33 -11.78 -2.64 6.88
CA LEU A 33 -12.91 -3.42 6.33
C LEU A 33 -13.58 -4.30 7.40
N GLU A 34 -12.80 -4.95 8.27
CA GLU A 34 -13.34 -5.73 9.39
C GLU A 34 -14.17 -4.86 10.34
N LEU A 35 -13.77 -3.61 10.54
CA LEU A 35 -14.48 -2.69 11.43
C LEU A 35 -15.76 -2.14 10.77
N GLU A 36 -15.72 -1.86 9.47
CA GLU A 36 -16.91 -1.52 8.68
C GLU A 36 -17.94 -2.66 8.71
N ASP A 37 -17.52 -3.91 8.50
CA ASP A 37 -18.41 -5.08 8.58
C ASP A 37 -19.03 -5.27 9.98
N GLN A 38 -18.26 -5.00 11.05
CA GLN A 38 -18.79 -5.01 12.42
C GLN A 38 -19.84 -3.92 12.67
N MET A 39 -19.66 -2.73 12.07
CA MET A 39 -20.63 -1.65 12.17
C MET A 39 -21.93 -1.99 11.43
N ASP A 40 -21.82 -2.51 10.20
CA ASP A 40 -22.96 -2.96 9.39
C ASP A 40 -23.74 -4.08 10.10
N GLY A 41 -23.02 -5.02 10.73
CA GLY A 41 -23.62 -6.08 11.55
C GLY A 41 -24.44 -5.54 12.73
N LEU A 42 -23.92 -4.53 13.44
CA LEU A 42 -24.62 -3.90 14.56
C LEU A 42 -25.82 -3.07 14.12
N GLU A 43 -25.74 -2.41 12.96
CA GLU A 43 -26.87 -1.70 12.38
C GLU A 43 -28.00 -2.68 12.00
N SER A 44 -27.65 -3.85 11.44
CA SER A 44 -28.61 -4.93 11.20
C SER A 44 -29.21 -5.49 12.50
N GLU A 45 -28.44 -5.63 13.58
CA GLU A 45 -28.96 -6.04 14.89
C GLU A 45 -29.94 -5.01 15.46
N LYS A 46 -29.61 -3.72 15.35
CA LYS A 46 -30.49 -2.63 15.74
C LYS A 46 -31.81 -2.66 14.98
N ASP A 47 -31.77 -2.80 13.66
CA ASP A 47 -32.97 -2.85 12.83
C ASP A 47 -33.86 -4.05 13.19
N LYS A 48 -33.26 -5.23 13.43
CA LYS A 48 -33.99 -6.41 13.91
C LYS A 48 -34.66 -6.16 15.26
N ALA A 49 -33.98 -5.51 16.20
CA ALA A 49 -34.56 -5.16 17.50
C ALA A 49 -35.76 -4.19 17.35
N PHE A 50 -35.65 -3.21 16.45
CA PHE A 50 -36.74 -2.30 16.11
C PHE A 50 -37.93 -3.02 15.43
N ASP A 51 -37.66 -3.94 14.51
CA ASP A 51 -38.69 -4.70 13.82
C ASP A 51 -39.43 -5.64 14.77
N LEU A 52 -38.70 -6.35 15.64
CA LEU A 52 -39.27 -7.20 16.68
C LEU A 52 -40.16 -6.38 17.62
N TYR A 53 -39.71 -5.18 17.97
CA TYR A 53 -40.49 -4.22 18.73
C TYR A 53 -41.76 -3.84 17.96
N ASN A 54 -41.69 -3.41 16.71
CA ASN A 54 -42.84 -2.90 15.97
C ASN A 54 -43.96 -3.93 15.72
N HIS A 55 -43.65 -5.23 15.75
CA HIS A 55 -44.62 -6.30 15.48
C HIS A 55 -45.51 -6.70 16.67
N VAL A 56 -45.24 -6.23 17.89
CA VAL A 56 -46.00 -6.62 19.10
C VAL A 56 -47.10 -5.60 19.43
N ASN A 57 -48.36 -5.98 19.22
CA ASN A 57 -49.56 -5.11 19.34
C ASN A 57 -49.96 -4.74 20.78
N ARG A 58 -49.47 -5.45 21.80
CA ARG A 58 -49.70 -5.16 23.23
C ARG A 58 -48.43 -5.45 24.00
N LYS A 59 -47.86 -4.41 24.61
CA LYS A 59 -46.61 -4.51 25.37
C LYS A 59 -46.82 -4.12 26.82
N THR A 60 -46.16 -4.84 27.70
CA THR A 60 -45.98 -4.44 29.09
C THR A 60 -44.88 -3.38 29.19
N VAL A 61 -44.95 -2.56 30.25
CA VAL A 61 -43.94 -1.54 30.54
C VAL A 61 -42.53 -2.15 30.67
N TRP A 62 -42.44 -3.41 31.12
CA TRP A 62 -41.18 -4.12 31.26
C TRP A 62 -40.51 -4.43 29.91
N GLU A 63 -41.27 -4.91 28.93
CA GLU A 63 -40.79 -5.17 27.55
C GLU A 63 -40.34 -3.88 26.85
N LEU A 64 -41.01 -2.75 27.13
CA LEU A 64 -40.59 -1.43 26.63
C LEU A 64 -39.21 -1.03 27.19
N ILE A 65 -38.99 -1.24 28.49
CA ILE A 65 -37.72 -0.92 29.15
C ILE A 65 -36.59 -1.83 28.66
N GLU A 66 -36.88 -3.11 28.39
CA GLU A 66 -35.87 -4.07 27.91
C GLU A 66 -35.36 -3.71 26.52
N VAL A 67 -36.27 -3.43 25.58
CA VAL A 67 -35.88 -3.01 24.22
C VAL A 67 -35.15 -1.67 24.24
N GLN A 68 -35.57 -0.73 25.10
CA GLN A 68 -34.88 0.55 25.22
C GLN A 68 -33.43 0.36 25.71
N LYS A 69 -33.20 -0.53 26.69
CA LYS A 69 -31.85 -0.87 27.16
C LYS A 69 -31.00 -1.52 26.07
N GLU A 70 -31.59 -2.40 25.27
CA GLU A 70 -30.90 -3.06 24.16
C GLU A 70 -30.49 -2.04 23.09
N ILE A 71 -31.40 -1.13 22.70
CA ILE A 71 -31.11 -0.03 21.77
C ILE A 71 -30.01 0.89 22.32
N GLU A 72 -30.08 1.26 23.60
CA GLU A 72 -29.05 2.09 24.25
C GLU A 72 -27.68 1.40 24.24
N HIS A 73 -27.64 0.10 24.53
CA HIS A 73 -26.41 -0.70 24.47
C HIS A 73 -25.82 -0.74 23.06
N VAL A 74 -26.64 -1.00 22.04
CA VAL A 74 -26.20 -1.03 20.63
C VAL A 74 -25.71 0.35 20.18
N ASN A 75 -26.42 1.43 20.53
CA ASN A 75 -25.99 2.80 20.22
C ASN A 75 -24.64 3.15 20.87
N LEU A 76 -24.43 2.77 22.13
CA LEU A 76 -23.16 3.01 22.82
C LEU A 76 -22.01 2.25 22.15
N LYS A 77 -22.24 1.01 21.73
CA LYS A 77 -21.27 0.19 21.00
C LYS A 77 -20.97 0.76 19.61
N MET A 78 -21.99 1.26 18.89
CA MET A 78 -21.80 1.93 17.61
C MET A 78 -20.96 3.20 17.73
N GLU A 79 -21.21 4.05 18.73
CA GLU A 79 -20.39 5.25 18.96
C GLU A 79 -18.93 4.89 19.27
N GLN A 80 -18.69 3.85 20.07
CA GLN A 80 -17.34 3.35 20.32
C GLN A 80 -16.64 2.87 19.04
N LEU A 81 -17.34 2.08 18.21
CA LEU A 81 -16.80 1.61 16.94
C LEU A 81 -16.57 2.73 15.94
N LYS A 82 -17.45 3.73 15.89
CA LYS A 82 -17.27 4.92 15.04
C LYS A 82 -16.01 5.69 15.41
N HIS A 83 -15.74 5.88 16.70
CA HIS A 83 -14.48 6.47 17.15
C HIS A 83 -13.26 5.62 16.78
N GLN A 84 -13.37 4.29 16.87
CA GLN A 84 -12.30 3.39 16.44
C GLN A 84 -12.09 3.44 14.91
N SER A 85 -13.17 3.48 14.13
CA SER A 85 -13.16 3.62 12.68
C SER A 85 -12.41 4.87 12.25
N GLN A 86 -12.74 6.02 12.84
CA GLN A 86 -12.04 7.29 12.57
C GLN A 86 -10.54 7.21 12.87
N ARG A 87 -10.16 6.54 13.96
CA ARG A 87 -8.74 6.35 14.30
C ARG A 87 -8.03 5.45 13.29
N ILE A 88 -8.64 4.34 12.91
CA ILE A 88 -8.08 3.42 11.91
C ILE A 88 -7.99 4.11 10.55
N GLN A 89 -9.00 4.88 10.15
CA GLN A 89 -8.97 5.64 8.91
C GLN A 89 -7.78 6.60 8.88
N HIS A 90 -7.53 7.32 9.98
CA HIS A 90 -6.36 8.19 10.09
C HIS A 90 -5.03 7.40 9.99
N GLU A 91 -4.94 6.25 10.65
CA GLU A 91 -3.76 5.37 10.56
C GLU A 91 -3.56 4.83 9.13
N VAL A 92 -4.63 4.45 8.43
CA VAL A 92 -4.60 4.02 7.02
C VAL A 92 -4.08 5.12 6.12
N GLU A 93 -4.55 6.36 6.31
CA GLU A 93 -4.06 7.52 5.55
C GLU A 93 -2.57 7.78 5.80
N GLN A 94 -2.12 7.72 7.06
CA GLN A 94 -0.70 7.86 7.39
C GLN A 94 0.15 6.77 6.72
N LYS A 95 -0.28 5.50 6.79
CA LYS A 95 0.43 4.39 6.14
C LYS A 95 0.40 4.50 4.62
N HIS A 96 -0.69 5.00 4.05
CA HIS A 96 -0.76 5.28 2.62
C HIS A 96 0.27 6.33 2.18
N GLN A 97 0.40 7.41 2.95
CA GLN A 97 1.39 8.46 2.69
C GLN A 97 2.81 7.92 2.74
N VAL A 98 3.15 7.12 3.75
CA VAL A 98 4.45 6.43 3.85
C VAL A 98 4.69 5.53 2.64
N LEU A 99 3.68 4.77 2.22
CA LEU A 99 3.79 3.92 1.04
C LEU A 99 4.08 4.72 -0.24
N ILE A 100 3.42 5.87 -0.41
CA ILE A 100 3.67 6.76 -1.55
C ILE A 100 5.12 7.22 -1.56
N GLU A 101 5.63 7.69 -0.42
CA GLU A 101 7.01 8.16 -0.28
C GLU A 101 8.02 7.06 -0.60
N LYS A 102 7.86 5.86 -0.03
CA LYS A 102 8.74 4.71 -0.30
C LYS A 102 8.68 4.26 -1.75
N THR A 103 7.50 4.31 -2.36
CA THR A 103 7.34 4.00 -3.78
C THR A 103 8.03 5.02 -4.67
N GLN A 104 7.97 6.30 -4.33
CA GLN A 104 8.67 7.36 -5.07
C GLN A 104 10.19 7.22 -4.95
N GLU A 105 10.71 6.95 -3.74
CA GLU A 105 12.13 6.67 -3.52
C GLU A 105 12.61 5.50 -4.38
N ALA A 106 11.92 4.35 -4.32
CA ALA A 106 12.28 3.16 -5.08
C ALA A 106 12.24 3.40 -6.61
N LYS A 107 11.27 4.18 -7.10
CA LYS A 107 11.19 4.59 -8.51
C LYS A 107 12.39 5.45 -8.91
N MET A 108 12.79 6.40 -8.07
CA MET A 108 13.94 7.27 -8.33
C MET A 108 15.23 6.44 -8.46
N TRP A 109 15.46 5.50 -7.54
CA TRP A 109 16.61 4.59 -7.59
C TRP A 109 16.63 3.71 -8.84
N ASN A 110 15.47 3.18 -9.23
CA ASN A 110 15.33 2.40 -10.46
C ASN A 110 15.63 3.24 -11.72
N GLN A 111 15.17 4.50 -11.77
CA GLN A 111 15.52 5.43 -12.84
C GLN A 111 17.02 5.72 -12.89
N TRP A 112 17.67 5.89 -11.73
CA TRP A 112 19.11 6.09 -11.66
C TRP A 112 19.88 4.86 -12.15
N LYS A 113 19.47 3.66 -11.78
CA LYS A 113 20.04 2.40 -12.30
C LYS A 113 19.90 2.31 -13.82
N ALA A 114 18.74 2.66 -14.36
CA ALA A 114 18.51 2.69 -15.81
C ALA A 114 19.43 3.69 -16.52
N LYS A 115 19.58 4.91 -16.00
CA LYS A 115 20.50 5.92 -16.54
C LYS A 115 21.96 5.46 -16.49
N SER A 116 22.38 4.88 -15.37
CA SER A 116 23.73 4.33 -15.20
C SER A 116 24.01 3.21 -16.22
N LYS A 117 23.03 2.33 -16.46
CA LYS A 117 23.12 1.29 -17.48
C LYS A 117 23.27 1.87 -18.89
N GLN A 118 22.53 2.92 -19.22
CA GLN A 118 22.66 3.59 -20.52
C GLN A 118 24.04 4.19 -20.74
N VAL A 119 24.62 4.82 -19.71
CA VAL A 119 25.98 5.38 -19.78
C VAL A 119 27.01 4.25 -20.00
N PHE A 120 26.88 3.15 -19.26
CA PHE A 120 27.75 1.99 -19.42
C PHE A 120 27.70 1.40 -20.84
N LEU A 121 26.49 1.24 -21.40
CA LEU A 121 26.32 0.74 -22.77
C LEU A 121 26.96 1.67 -23.81
N LYS A 122 26.76 2.98 -23.69
CA LYS A 122 27.40 3.96 -24.58
C LYS A 122 28.93 3.94 -24.49
N GLN A 123 29.47 3.71 -23.29
CA GLN A 123 30.92 3.59 -23.11
C GLN A 123 31.46 2.31 -23.76
N MET A 124 30.74 1.20 -23.63
CA MET A 124 31.08 -0.05 -24.33
C MET A 124 31.06 0.12 -25.84
N GLU A 125 30.00 0.70 -26.41
CA GLU A 125 29.90 0.95 -27.85
C GLU A 125 31.07 1.81 -28.37
N ARG A 126 31.47 2.85 -27.61
CA ARG A 126 32.62 3.69 -27.96
C ARG A 126 33.94 2.92 -27.94
N GLN A 127 34.13 2.03 -26.98
CA GLN A 127 35.33 1.19 -26.90
C GLN A 127 35.38 0.19 -28.07
N GLU A 128 34.25 -0.42 -28.42
CA GLU A 128 34.15 -1.31 -29.57
C GLU A 128 34.43 -0.57 -30.88
N GLN A 129 33.85 0.62 -31.06
CA GLN A 129 34.13 1.47 -32.23
C GLN A 129 35.62 1.83 -32.34
N ALA A 130 36.24 2.28 -31.25
CA ALA A 130 37.67 2.59 -31.23
C ALA A 130 38.54 1.38 -31.63
N MET A 131 38.20 0.19 -31.14
CA MET A 131 38.90 -1.05 -31.50
C MET A 131 38.74 -1.38 -33.00
N LEU A 132 37.55 -1.20 -33.56
CA LEU A 132 37.29 -1.42 -34.99
C LEU A 132 38.06 -0.43 -35.86
N ASP A 133 38.11 0.84 -35.45
CA ASP A 133 38.86 1.88 -36.14
C ASP A 133 40.37 1.59 -36.13
N GLU A 134 40.93 1.18 -34.98
CA GLU A 134 42.32 0.74 -34.88
C GLU A 134 42.62 -0.46 -35.80
N MET A 135 41.72 -1.45 -35.83
CA MET A 135 41.84 -2.59 -36.74
C MET A 135 41.79 -2.17 -38.22
N ALA A 136 40.94 -1.21 -38.58
CA ALA A 136 40.85 -0.69 -39.93
C ALA A 136 42.14 0.03 -40.34
N VAL A 137 42.70 0.88 -39.47
CA VAL A 137 43.97 1.58 -39.70
C VAL A 137 45.11 0.58 -39.90
N LEU A 138 45.23 -0.44 -39.04
CA LEU A 138 46.25 -1.49 -39.15
C LEU A 138 46.13 -2.32 -40.43
N ARG A 139 44.89 -2.58 -40.91
CA ARG A 139 44.67 -3.30 -42.17
C ARG A 139 45.03 -2.45 -43.38
N TYR A 140 44.68 -1.16 -43.35
CA TYR A 140 45.00 -0.23 -44.42
C TYR A 140 46.52 -0.03 -44.54
N SER A 141 47.21 0.17 -43.41
CA SER A 141 48.66 0.38 -43.39
C SER A 141 49.48 -0.84 -43.86
N ARG A 142 48.94 -2.06 -43.74
CA ARG A 142 49.57 -3.29 -44.26
C ARG A 142 49.38 -3.52 -45.76
N ARG A 143 48.49 -2.75 -46.41
CA ARG A 143 48.13 -2.93 -47.83
C ARG A 143 48.87 -1.96 -48.75
N ILE A 144 49.55 -0.97 -48.17
CA ILE A 144 50.51 -0.05 -48.80
C ILE A 144 51.90 -0.66 -48.62
#